data_AF-A0A9P0C7E3-F1
#
_entry.id   AF-A0A9P0C7E3-F1
#
_cell.length_a   1.000
_cell.length_b   1.000
_cell.length_c   1.000
_cell.angle_alpha   90.00
_cell.angle_beta   90.00
_cell.angle_gamma   90.00
#
_symmetry.space_group_name_H-M   'P 1'
#
loop_
_entity.id
_entity.type
_entity.pdbx_description
1 polymer ?
#
loop_
_entity_poly.entity_id
_entity_poly.type
_entity_poly.pdbx_seq_one_letter_code
_entity_poly.pdbx_strand_id
1 'polypeptide(L)'
;MYILVGFFVDLMGKKLILVVVLFATGCSGIIAHLVTNSQIGVIMFAIFQMSGACIGLMNSVAVDLFPTKYRAMAVCLSMMMGRVGSMAGSNLIGVFLQTNCGLSFYLFGGIIIGKKRQWED
;
A
#
# COMPACT_ATOMS: atom_id res chain seq x y z
N MET A 1 17.93 5.14 10.81
CA MET A 1 16.72 5.47 10.02
C MET A 1 15.43 5.21 10.80
N TYR A 2 15.29 4.08 11.50
CA TYR A 2 14.10 3.70 12.27
C TYR A 2 13.81 4.62 13.47
N ILE A 3 14.86 5.15 14.13
CA ILE A 3 14.72 6.11 15.25
C ILE A 3 14.16 7.46 14.79
N LEU A 4 14.55 7.92 13.60
CA LEU A 4 14.09 9.20 13.04
C LEU A 4 12.61 9.12 12.65
N VAL A 5 12.22 7.98 12.05
CA VAL A 5 10.81 7.66 11.78
C VAL A 5 10.04 7.51 13.09
N GLY A 6 10.59 6.80 14.08
CA GLY A 6 9.97 6.64 15.40
C GLY A 6 9.76 7.97 16.16
N PHE A 7 10.71 8.89 16.07
CA PHE A 7 10.59 10.23 16.64
C PHE A 7 9.54 11.07 15.91
N PHE A 8 9.50 11.00 14.59
CA PHE A 8 8.46 11.64 13.78
C PHE A 8 7.07 11.05 14.06
N VAL A 9 7.02 9.74 14.37
CA VAL A 9 5.80 9.01 14.74
C VAL A 9 5.30 9.42 16.13
N ASP A 10 6.17 9.75 17.07
CA ASP A 10 5.74 10.19 18.40
C ASP A 10 5.17 11.62 18.38
N LEU A 11 5.67 12.47 17.47
CA LEU A 11 5.28 13.89 17.37
C LEU A 11 3.90 14.14 16.75
N MET A 12 3.48 13.36 15.75
CA MET A 12 2.27 13.66 14.96
C MET A 12 1.00 12.90 15.40
N GLY A 13 1.03 12.20 16.53
CA GLY A 13 -0.11 11.45 17.04
C GLY A 13 -0.31 10.10 16.33
N LYS A 14 -0.28 9.01 17.10
CA LYS A 14 -0.17 7.62 16.61
C LYS A 14 -1.20 7.21 15.54
N LYS A 15 -2.42 7.77 15.60
CA LYS A 15 -3.50 7.45 14.65
C LYS A 15 -3.34 8.10 13.28
N LEU A 16 -2.88 9.35 13.23
CA LEU A 16 -2.81 10.14 11.99
C LEU A 16 -1.64 9.70 11.12
N ILE A 17 -0.50 9.42 11.74
CA ILE A 17 0.69 8.87 11.06
C ILE A 17 0.38 7.58 10.31
N LEU A 18 -0.43 6.71 10.89
CA LEU A 18 -0.76 5.45 10.25
C LEU A 18 -1.54 5.68 8.95
N VAL A 19 -2.47 6.63 8.95
CA VAL A 19 -3.20 7.02 7.74
C VAL A 19 -2.27 7.65 6.71
N VAL A 20 -1.39 8.56 7.13
CA VAL A 20 -0.45 9.25 6.24
C VAL A 20 0.54 8.28 5.61
N VAL A 21 1.09 7.33 6.38
CA VAL A 21 2.07 6.37 5.86
C VAL A 21 1.42 5.36 4.91
N LEU A 22 0.19 4.91 5.19
CA LEU A 22 -0.58 4.06 4.27
C LEU A 22 -0.90 4.81 2.97
N PHE A 23 -1.30 6.07 3.08
CA PHE A 23 -1.60 6.89 1.91
C PHE A 23 -0.34 7.15 1.07
N ALA A 24 0.79 7.44 1.71
CA ALA A 24 2.07 7.64 1.05
C ALA A 24 2.57 6.37 0.34
N THR A 25 2.50 5.21 1.00
CA THR A 25 2.92 3.92 0.38
C THR A 25 1.95 3.43 -0.68
N GLY A 26 0.64 3.64 -0.51
CA GLY A 26 -0.35 3.34 -1.56
C GLY A 26 -0.13 4.20 -2.81
N CYS A 27 0.10 5.51 -2.61
CA CYS A 27 0.41 6.43 -3.70
C CYS A 27 1.73 6.06 -4.39
N SER A 28 2.77 5.72 -3.64
CA SER A 28 4.06 5.29 -4.22
C SER A 28 3.94 3.99 -5.02
N GLY A 29 3.10 3.04 -4.61
CA GLY A 29 2.84 1.80 -5.36
C GLY A 29 2.14 2.05 -6.69
N ILE A 30 1.16 2.96 -6.72
CA ILE A 30 0.48 3.38 -7.96
C ILE A 30 1.47 4.10 -8.88
N ILE A 31 2.28 5.02 -8.34
CA ILE A 31 3.30 5.75 -9.09
C ILE A 31 4.40 4.82 -9.62
N ALA A 32 4.81 3.81 -8.84
CA ALA A 32 5.77 2.79 -9.26
C ALA A 32 5.27 2.01 -10.48
N HIS A 33 3.98 1.66 -10.50
CA HIS A 33 3.34 1.01 -11.64
C HIS A 33 3.27 1.92 -12.88
N LEU A 34 3.34 3.25 -12.71
CA LEU A 34 3.34 4.23 -13.79
C LEU A 34 4.73 4.48 -14.41
N VAL A 35 5.82 4.02 -13.79
CA VAL A 35 7.20 4.32 -14.23
C VAL A 35 7.79 3.16 -15.03
N THR A 36 8.09 3.41 -16.31
CA THR A 36 8.73 2.45 -17.23
C THR A 36 10.27 2.41 -17.08
N ASN A 37 10.86 3.29 -16.27
CA ASN A 37 12.31 3.38 -16.09
C ASN A 37 12.81 2.44 -14.98
N SER A 38 13.65 1.47 -15.35
CA SER A 38 14.17 0.42 -14.46
C SER A 38 14.82 0.94 -13.16
N GLN A 39 15.59 2.04 -13.22
CA GLN A 39 16.23 2.58 -12.01
C GLN A 39 15.25 3.26 -11.04
N ILE A 40 14.24 3.96 -11.56
CA ILE A 40 13.25 4.66 -10.73
C ILE A 40 12.26 3.65 -10.12
N GLY A 41 11.95 2.58 -10.84
CA GLY A 41 11.14 1.47 -10.32
C GLY A 41 11.72 0.83 -9.07
N VAL A 42 13.05 0.59 -9.03
CA VAL A 42 13.73 0.01 -7.86
C VAL A 42 13.63 0.91 -6.63
N ILE A 43 13.81 2.22 -6.80
CA ILE A 43 13.72 3.20 -5.70
C ILE A 43 12.29 3.27 -5.16
N MET A 44 11.28 3.28 -6.04
CA MET A 44 9.88 3.30 -5.62
C MET A 44 9.47 1.98 -4.94
N PHE A 45 10.02 0.84 -5.36
CA PHE A 45 9.79 -0.45 -4.71
C PHE A 45 10.42 -0.51 -3.32
N ALA A 46 11.60 0.08 -3.14
CA ALA A 46 12.22 0.20 -1.83
C ALA A 46 11.38 1.05 -0.86
N ILE A 47 10.76 2.13 -1.33
CA ILE A 47 9.81 2.94 -0.55
C ILE A 47 8.54 2.13 -0.26
N PHE A 48 8.03 1.38 -1.23
CA PHE A 48 6.85 0.51 -1.05
C PHE A 48 7.10 -0.59 -0.01
N GLN A 49 8.31 -1.14 0.07
CA GLN A 49 8.69 -2.16 1.05
C GLN A 49 8.55 -1.67 2.51
N MET A 50 8.61 -0.35 2.75
CA MET A 50 8.40 0.26 4.06
C MET A 50 6.97 0.06 4.60
N SER A 51 6.00 -0.27 3.73
CA SER A 51 4.64 -0.64 4.15
C SER A 51 4.62 -1.83 5.13
N GLY A 52 5.61 -2.73 5.07
CA GLY A 52 5.71 -3.86 5.99
C GLY A 52 5.88 -3.44 7.45
N ALA A 53 6.55 -2.30 7.71
CA ALA A 53 6.69 -1.75 9.06
C ALA A 53 5.35 -1.20 9.60
N CYS A 54 4.40 -0.88 8.73
CA CYS A 54 3.08 -0.35 9.11
C CYS A 54 2.23 -1.39 9.83
N ILE A 55 2.44 -2.69 9.59
CA ILE A 55 1.74 -3.78 10.28
C ILE A 55 2.09 -3.77 11.78
N GLY A 56 3.38 -3.57 12.10
CA GLY A 56 3.85 -3.43 13.47
C GLY A 56 3.23 -2.21 14.16
N LEU A 57 3.21 -1.06 13.46
CA LEU A 57 2.57 0.16 13.95
C LEU A 57 1.05 -0.02 14.16
N MET A 58 0.36 -0.71 13.25
CA MET A 58 -1.07 -1.00 13.40
C MET A 58 -1.35 -1.81 14.65
N ASN A 59 -0.53 -2.83 14.91
CA ASN A 59 -0.65 -3.61 16.14
C ASN A 59 -0.44 -2.72 17.38
N SER A 60 0.58 -1.84 17.37
CA SER A 60 0.84 -0.87 18.44
C SER A 60 -0.33 0.11 18.69
N VAL A 61 -0.98 0.58 17.63
CA VAL A 61 -2.15 1.47 17.73
C VAL A 61 -3.39 0.71 18.19
N ALA A 62 -3.60 -0.51 17.70
CA ALA A 62 -4.72 -1.36 18.12
C ALA A 62 -4.64 -1.69 19.61
N VAL A 63 -3.45 -1.94 20.15
CA VAL A 63 -3.28 -2.18 21.59
C VAL A 63 -3.57 -0.94 22.44
N ASP A 64 -3.29 0.26 21.93
CA ASP A 64 -3.57 1.54 22.61
C ASP A 64 -5.05 1.96 22.50
N LEU A 65 -5.76 1.53 21.45
CA LEU A 65 -7.15 1.90 21.19
C LEU A 65 -8.17 0.98 21.86
N PHE A 66 -7.85 -0.32 22.02
CA PHE A 66 -8.77 -1.30 22.57
C PHE A 66 -8.47 -1.66 24.03
N PRO A 67 -9.48 -1.70 24.92
CA PRO A 67 -9.30 -2.18 26.28
C PRO A 67 -8.84 -3.65 26.28
N THR A 68 -8.06 -4.03 27.29
CA THR A 68 -7.28 -5.28 27.39
C THR A 68 -8.08 -6.56 27.14
N LYS A 69 -9.40 -6.52 27.36
CA LYS A 69 -10.32 -7.64 27.18
C LYS A 69 -10.56 -8.03 25.71
N TYR A 70 -10.42 -7.09 24.76
CA TYR A 70 -10.74 -7.33 23.34
C TYR A 70 -9.54 -7.12 22.40
N ARG A 71 -8.38 -6.77 22.95
CA ARG A 71 -7.14 -6.47 22.21
C ARG A 71 -6.73 -7.59 21.25
N ALA A 72 -6.70 -8.84 21.72
CA ALA A 72 -6.26 -9.98 20.90
C ALA A 72 -7.20 -10.25 19.72
N MET A 73 -8.51 -10.15 19.94
CA MET A 73 -9.51 -10.39 18.89
C MET A 73 -9.44 -9.33 17.79
N ALA A 74 -9.28 -8.05 18.16
CA ALA A 74 -9.14 -6.96 17.20
C ALA A 74 -7.90 -7.12 16.31
N VAL A 75 -6.76 -7.49 16.90
CA VAL A 75 -5.51 -7.73 16.16
C VAL A 75 -5.66 -8.90 15.19
N CYS A 76 -6.20 -10.04 15.66
CA CYS A 76 -6.45 -11.19 14.80
C CYS A 76 -7.38 -10.83 13.63
N LEU A 77 -8.45 -10.08 13.87
CA LEU A 77 -9.39 -9.66 12.82
C LEU A 77 -8.70 -8.79 11.76
N SER A 78 -7.84 -7.85 12.19
CA SER A 78 -7.07 -7.01 11.26
C SER A 78 -6.13 -7.82 10.37
N MET A 79 -5.46 -8.83 10.94
CA MET A 79 -4.56 -9.74 10.20
C MET A 79 -5.33 -10.64 9.24
N MET A 80 -6.51 -11.15 9.64
CA MET A 80 -7.36 -11.94 8.76
C MET A 80 -7.86 -11.11 7.57
N MET A 81 -8.33 -9.88 7.81
CA MET A 81 -8.74 -8.98 6.72
C MET A 81 -7.59 -8.69 5.75
N GLY A 82 -6.36 -8.53 6.25
CA GLY A 82 -5.17 -8.39 5.40
C GLY A 82 -4.95 -9.61 4.49
N ARG A 83 -5.06 -10.83 5.02
CA ARG A 83 -4.91 -12.07 4.25
C ARG A 83 -6.04 -12.26 3.23
N VAL A 84 -7.29 -12.01 3.63
CA VAL A 84 -8.45 -12.09 2.74
C VAL A 84 -8.33 -11.07 1.60
N GLY A 85 -7.90 -9.85 1.91
CA GLY A 85 -7.62 -8.82 0.90
C GLY A 85 -6.56 -9.26 -0.10
N SER A 86 -5.43 -9.83 0.35
CA SER A 86 -4.40 -10.36 -0.56
C SER A 86 -4.92 -11.51 -1.42
N MET A 87 -5.68 -12.45 -0.83
CA MET A 87 -6.28 -13.58 -1.56
C MET A 87 -7.25 -13.10 -2.64
N ALA A 88 -8.20 -12.25 -2.27
CA ALA A 88 -9.20 -11.70 -3.18
C ALA A 88 -8.56 -10.85 -4.28
N GLY A 89 -7.58 -10.01 -3.93
CA GLY A 89 -6.84 -9.19 -4.89
C GLY A 89 -6.12 -10.03 -5.94
N SER A 90 -5.28 -10.97 -5.51
CA SER A 90 -4.56 -11.85 -6.45
C SER A 90 -5.50 -12.68 -7.33
N ASN A 91 -6.61 -13.16 -6.76
CA ASN A 91 -7.61 -13.91 -7.51
C ASN A 91 -8.31 -13.01 -8.56
N LEU A 92 -8.68 -11.78 -8.20
CA LEU A 92 -9.33 -10.84 -9.11
C LEU A 92 -8.41 -10.44 -10.27
N ILE A 93 -7.13 -10.12 -9.99
CA ILE A 93 -6.13 -9.86 -11.04
C ILE A 93 -5.99 -11.09 -11.96
N GLY A 94 -5.95 -12.30 -11.39
CA GLY A 94 -5.88 -13.55 -12.17
C GLY A 94 -7.06 -13.75 -13.11
N VAL A 95 -8.29 -13.49 -12.63
CA VAL A 95 -9.52 -13.61 -13.44
C VAL A 95 -9.58 -12.54 -14.55
N PHE A 96 -9.14 -11.30 -14.25
CA PHE A 96 -9.04 -10.23 -15.24
C PHE A 96 -8.02 -10.53 -16.35
N LEU A 97 -6.96 -11.28 -16.02
CA LEU A 97 -5.99 -11.74 -17.01
C LEU A 97 -6.57 -12.81 -17.94
N GLN A 98 -7.45 -13.68 -17.41
CA GLN A 98 -7.95 -14.85 -18.12
C GLN A 98 -9.13 -14.56 -19.06
N THR A 99 -9.99 -13.58 -18.73
CA THR A 99 -11.21 -13.29 -19.54
C THR A 99 -10.98 -12.30 -20.69
N ASN A 100 -10.09 -11.32 -20.54
CA ASN A 100 -9.69 -10.40 -21.61
C ASN A 100 -8.27 -9.88 -21.38
N CYS A 101 -7.27 -10.69 -21.72
CA CYS A 101 -5.86 -10.30 -21.62
C CYS A 101 -5.60 -8.99 -22.40
N GLY A 102 -6.19 -8.85 -23.60
CA GLY A 102 -6.08 -7.64 -24.42
C GLY A 102 -6.66 -6.39 -23.77
N LEU A 103 -7.87 -6.45 -23.17
CA LEU A 103 -8.53 -5.30 -22.56
C LEU A 103 -7.88 -4.88 -21.24
N SER A 104 -7.43 -5.84 -20.42
CA SER A 104 -6.69 -5.55 -19.19
C SER A 104 -5.37 -4.86 -19.51
N PHE A 105 -4.61 -5.37 -20.49
CA PHE A 105 -3.40 -4.71 -20.98
C PHE A 105 -3.68 -3.37 -21.69
N TYR A 106 -4.81 -3.22 -22.40
CA TYR A 106 -5.21 -1.93 -23.02
C TYR A 106 -5.74 -0.91 -22.01
N LEU A 107 -6.36 -1.33 -20.90
CA LEU A 107 -6.78 -0.44 -19.82
C LEU A 107 -5.56 0.09 -19.08
N PHE A 108 -4.65 -0.79 -18.69
CA PHE A 108 -3.39 -0.40 -18.07
C PHE A 108 -2.50 0.38 -19.06
N GLY A 109 -2.33 -0.11 -20.29
CA GLY A 109 -1.53 0.52 -21.34
C GLY A 109 -2.14 1.80 -21.91
N GLY A 110 -3.47 1.90 -22.00
CA GLY A 110 -4.21 3.08 -22.46
C GLY A 110 -4.20 4.21 -21.44
N ILE A 111 -4.27 3.90 -20.14
CA ILE A 111 -3.99 4.85 -19.07
C ILE A 111 -2.55 5.39 -19.18
N ILE A 112 -1.57 4.53 -19.53
CA ILE A 112 -0.17 4.93 -19.68
C ILE A 112 0.04 5.84 -20.91
N ILE A 113 -0.52 5.47 -22.08
CA ILE A 113 -0.39 6.26 -23.32
C ILE A 113 -1.17 7.58 -23.24
N GLY A 114 -2.35 7.58 -22.60
CA GLY A 114 -3.12 8.81 -22.36
C GLY A 114 -2.37 9.83 -21.50
N LYS A 115 -1.59 9.38 -20.52
CA LYS A 115 -0.82 10.27 -19.64
C LYS A 115 0.43 10.86 -20.31
N LYS A 116 1.00 10.19 -21.31
CA LYS A 116 2.12 10.76 -22.10
C LYS A 116 1.69 11.97 -22.93
N ARG A 117 0.41 12.08 -23.31
CA ARG A 117 -0.15 13.24 -24.01
C ARG A 117 -0.24 14.49 -23.12
N GLN A 118 -0.29 14.35 -21.79
CA GLN A 118 -0.61 15.45 -20.87
C GLN A 118 0.63 16.19 -20.30
N TRP A 119 1.83 15.85 -20.75
CA TRP A 119 3.09 16.59 -20.48
C TRP A 119 3.64 17.26 -21.75
N GLU A 120 2.88 17.22 -22.85
CA GLU A 120 3.20 17.87 -24.12
C GLU A 120 2.11 18.88 -24.49
N ASP A 121 1.56 19.56 -23.47
CA ASP A 121 0.87 20.84 -23.53
C ASP A 121 1.47 21.75 -22.43
#